data_AF-A0A392MKT7-F1
#
_entry.id   AF-A0A392MKT7-F1
#
_cell.length_a   1.000
_cell.length_b   1.000
_cell.length_c   1.000
_cell.angle_alpha   90.00
_cell.angle_beta   90.00
_cell.angle_gamma   90.00
#
_symmetry.space_group_name_H-M   'P 1'
#
loop_
_entity.id
_entity.type
_entity.pdbx_description
1 polymer ?
#
loop_
_entity_poly.entity_id
_entity_poly.type
_entity_poly.pdbx_seq_one_letter_code
_entity_poly.pdbx_strand_id
1 'polypeptide(L)'
;MLLNPRNSLGVYCQKMKLNIDDTGPIQSFFHCENETCKIGNMFCVSLLGNQKCICGKLLNRESPLQLSEESGFVKETSTFIVSDDLYVMPNVVGTKLDILQKQGINDLDAIDKQTVTICKKEAFDLLKLSLVSKTPMSDFIFKKEQHFGNLERRNRFEFWIGEEKEPCDEMVVKVVRRKSNEQILFVEAEENFADLVLSFLTFPLGGVLHMLKGFSFLSCIDNLYKSMLELSPDRYLLSEEVKDKLTQPTCASQFELNNQILPMRDSGYKDRNKGHKFVDPKSPISGGYTKGPLTFVVIDNLVVNPISSFNVITYLERMKVPLNDLDKRVVKIGVNEGLSILKASLTTNSALTNGLSVSIIDQFLQEQRSQSIHKRAKLGTT
;
A
#
# COMPACT_ATOMS: atom_id res chain seq x y z
N MET A 1 4.85 11.69 -11.16
CA MET A 1 5.46 10.41 -10.74
C MET A 1 4.53 9.61 -9.84
N LEU A 2 4.05 10.17 -8.73
CA LEU A 2 3.17 9.46 -7.77
C LEU A 2 1.79 9.05 -8.31
N LEU A 3 1.24 9.78 -9.29
CA LEU A 3 -0.05 9.46 -9.90
C LEU A 3 0.01 8.33 -10.94
N ASN A 4 1.22 7.93 -11.33
CA ASN A 4 1.44 6.82 -12.24
C ASN A 4 2.69 6.05 -11.81
N PRO A 5 2.64 5.40 -10.63
CA PRO A 5 3.78 4.71 -10.06
C PRO A 5 4.14 3.49 -10.91
N ARG A 6 5.42 3.34 -11.25
CA ARG A 6 5.88 2.16 -11.98
C ARG A 6 5.98 0.97 -11.04
N ASN A 7 5.50 -0.18 -11.51
CA ASN A 7 5.67 -1.48 -10.86
C ASN A 7 7.15 -1.89 -10.88
N SER A 8 7.69 -2.36 -9.75
CA SER A 8 9.06 -2.91 -9.65
C SER A 8 9.26 -4.16 -10.54
N LEU A 9 8.19 -4.92 -10.80
CA LEU A 9 8.15 -6.01 -11.76
C LEU A 9 7.65 -5.58 -13.14
N GLY A 10 7.60 -4.29 -13.44
CA GLY A 10 7.04 -3.76 -14.69
C GLY A 10 7.67 -4.40 -15.94
N VAL A 11 9.00 -4.61 -15.94
CA VAL A 11 9.72 -5.29 -17.04
C VAL A 11 9.24 -6.73 -17.23
N TYR A 12 9.02 -7.46 -16.14
CA TYR A 12 8.53 -8.84 -16.16
C TYR A 12 7.07 -8.90 -16.64
N CYS A 13 6.24 -7.97 -16.18
CA CYS A 13 4.80 -7.95 -16.47
C CYS A 13 4.46 -7.52 -17.91
N GLN A 14 5.39 -6.90 -18.65
CA GLN A 14 5.17 -6.43 -20.02
C GLN A 14 4.68 -7.52 -20.98
N LYS A 15 5.12 -8.77 -20.78
CA LYS A 15 4.77 -9.91 -21.64
C LYS A 15 3.51 -10.63 -21.18
N MET A 16 2.83 -10.18 -20.13
CA MET A 16 1.56 -10.80 -19.73
C MET A 16 0.52 -10.70 -20.85
N LYS A 17 -0.15 -11.83 -21.12
CA LYS A 17 -1.20 -11.93 -22.14
C LYS A 17 -2.27 -10.85 -22.00
N LEU A 18 -2.63 -10.52 -20.76
CA LEU A 18 -3.52 -9.42 -20.42
C LEU A 18 -2.75 -8.38 -19.61
N ASN A 19 -2.06 -7.48 -20.29
CA ASN A 19 -1.40 -6.37 -19.64
C ASN A 19 -2.39 -5.20 -19.44
N ILE A 20 -2.87 -5.04 -18.20
CA ILE A 20 -3.75 -3.94 -17.81
C ILE A 20 -2.99 -2.62 -17.61
N ASP A 21 -1.66 -2.68 -17.42
CA ASP A 21 -0.79 -1.51 -17.32
C ASP A 21 -0.85 -0.73 -18.64
N ASP A 22 -1.18 0.56 -18.56
CA ASP A 22 -1.18 1.50 -19.68
C ASP A 22 0.10 2.33 -19.73
N THR A 23 1.01 2.13 -18.76
CA THR A 23 2.32 2.73 -18.80
C THR A 23 3.11 2.10 -19.95
N GLY A 24 3.58 2.95 -20.88
CA GLY A 24 4.31 2.48 -22.06
C GLY A 24 5.49 1.56 -21.67
N PRO A 25 5.87 0.62 -22.56
CA PRO A 25 6.86 -0.40 -22.26
C PRO A 25 8.16 0.23 -21.76
N ILE A 26 8.70 -0.32 -20.68
CA ILE A 26 10.02 0.04 -20.19
C ILE A 26 11.03 -0.68 -21.07
N GLN A 27 11.62 0.03 -22.01
CA GLN A 27 12.55 -0.53 -22.99
C GLN A 27 14.02 -0.20 -22.66
N SER A 28 14.27 0.87 -21.92
CA SER A 28 15.62 1.35 -21.64
C SER A 28 15.76 2.01 -20.26
N PHE A 29 16.98 1.96 -19.72
CA PHE A 29 17.43 2.89 -18.69
C PHE A 29 18.07 4.11 -19.34
N PHE A 30 17.90 5.28 -18.73
CA PHE A 30 18.56 6.51 -19.13
C PHE A 30 19.73 6.79 -18.20
N HIS A 31 20.94 6.76 -18.74
CA HIS A 31 22.19 7.10 -18.06
C HIS A 31 22.45 8.59 -18.14
N CYS A 32 23.22 9.07 -17.16
CA CYS A 32 23.70 10.43 -17.15
C CYS A 32 24.56 10.70 -18.40
N GLU A 33 24.33 11.84 -19.04
CA GLU A 33 25.10 12.33 -20.18
C GLU A 33 26.61 12.35 -19.87
N ASN A 34 26.98 12.77 -18.65
CA ASN A 34 28.34 12.61 -18.15
C ASN A 34 28.60 11.13 -17.79
N GLU A 35 29.40 10.45 -18.60
CA GLU A 35 29.76 9.03 -18.43
C GLU A 35 30.52 8.75 -17.13
N THR A 36 31.18 9.76 -16.55
CA THR A 36 31.95 9.62 -15.30
C THR A 36 31.11 9.90 -14.06
N CYS A 37 29.85 10.32 -14.23
CA CYS A 37 28.98 10.70 -13.11
C CYS A 37 28.58 9.46 -12.29
N LYS A 38 29.05 9.44 -11.04
CA LYS A 38 28.82 8.35 -10.09
C LYS A 38 28.44 8.86 -8.71
N ILE A 39 27.64 8.06 -7.99
CA ILE A 39 27.40 8.18 -6.56
C ILE A 39 28.10 7.00 -5.90
N GLY A 40 29.16 7.27 -5.13
CA GLY A 40 30.10 6.23 -4.72
C GLY A 40 30.69 5.55 -5.96
N ASN A 41 30.55 4.22 -6.06
CA ASN A 41 31.04 3.44 -7.21
C ASN A 41 29.96 3.13 -8.26
N MET A 42 28.80 3.79 -8.21
CA MET A 42 27.64 3.46 -9.04
C MET A 42 27.29 4.60 -10.02
N PHE A 43 27.11 4.31 -11.30
CA PHE A 43 26.68 5.25 -12.35
C PHE A 43 25.23 5.69 -12.15
N CYS A 44 24.96 6.96 -12.45
CA CYS A 44 23.63 7.54 -12.29
C CYS A 44 22.69 7.12 -13.44
N VAL A 45 21.55 6.49 -13.10
CA VAL A 45 20.52 6.03 -14.05
C VAL A 45 19.11 6.46 -13.67
N SER A 46 18.17 6.44 -14.61
CA SER A 46 16.74 6.64 -14.36
C SER A 46 15.88 5.82 -15.31
N LEU A 47 14.64 5.52 -14.92
CA LEU A 47 13.59 5.01 -15.82
C LEU A 47 12.89 6.13 -16.62
N LEU A 48 13.17 7.40 -16.29
CA LEU A 48 12.59 8.56 -16.93
C LEU A 48 13.69 9.32 -17.69
N GLY A 49 13.50 9.49 -18.99
CA GLY A 49 14.40 10.27 -19.81
C GLY A 49 14.35 11.77 -19.49
N ASN A 50 15.43 12.46 -19.85
CA ASN A 50 15.60 13.91 -19.76
C ASN A 50 15.43 14.50 -18.35
N GLN A 51 15.61 13.69 -17.31
CA GLN A 51 15.67 14.19 -15.92
C GLN A 51 17.03 14.81 -15.64
N LYS A 52 17.08 15.78 -14.73
CA LYS A 52 18.35 16.32 -14.23
C LYS A 52 19.01 15.31 -13.30
N CYS A 53 20.23 14.93 -13.62
CA CYS A 53 21.10 14.15 -12.76
C CYS A 53 21.62 15.00 -11.58
N ILE A 54 22.15 14.36 -10.55
CA ILE A 54 22.79 15.03 -9.41
C ILE A 54 23.97 15.93 -9.81
N CYS A 55 24.64 15.66 -10.93
CA CYS A 55 25.70 16.52 -11.46
C CYS A 55 25.18 17.71 -12.28
N GLY A 56 23.86 17.86 -12.39
CA GLY A 56 23.19 18.92 -13.16
C GLY A 56 23.00 18.62 -14.66
N LYS A 57 23.63 17.57 -15.20
CA LYS A 57 23.47 17.12 -16.60
C LYS A 57 22.21 16.27 -16.79
N LEU A 58 21.80 16.02 -18.03
CA LEU A 58 20.59 15.25 -18.31
C LEU A 58 20.83 13.74 -18.27
N LEU A 59 19.80 12.98 -17.88
CA LEU A 59 19.70 11.53 -18.01
C LEU A 59 19.04 11.21 -19.35
N ASN A 60 19.81 11.11 -20.43
CA ASN A 60 19.30 10.95 -21.80
C ASN A 60 20.03 9.87 -22.61
N ARG A 61 21.06 9.23 -22.05
CA ARG A 61 21.79 8.16 -22.73
C ARG A 61 21.08 6.84 -22.52
N GLU A 62 20.43 6.33 -23.54
CA GLU A 62 19.65 5.10 -23.44
C GLU A 62 20.54 3.85 -23.41
N SER A 63 20.21 2.92 -22.50
CA SER A 63 20.71 1.55 -22.53
C SER A 63 19.53 0.58 -22.53
N PRO A 64 19.39 -0.30 -23.54
CA PRO A 64 18.27 -1.23 -23.63
C PRO A 64 18.26 -2.24 -22.49
N LEU A 65 17.05 -2.60 -22.05
CA LEU A 65 16.81 -3.66 -21.07
C LEU A 65 16.78 -5.03 -21.76
N GLN A 66 17.47 -6.01 -21.18
CA GLN A 66 17.28 -7.41 -21.57
C GLN A 66 15.93 -7.89 -21.01
N LEU A 67 15.00 -8.21 -21.92
CA LEU A 67 13.70 -8.75 -21.57
C LEU A 67 13.79 -10.27 -21.41
N SER A 68 13.28 -10.81 -20.30
CA SER A 68 13.08 -12.27 -20.16
C SER A 68 12.16 -12.77 -21.26
N GLU A 69 12.42 -13.97 -21.80
CA GLU A 69 11.53 -14.62 -22.79
C GLU A 69 10.22 -15.12 -22.18
N GLU A 70 10.19 -15.36 -20.86
CA GLU A 70 9.06 -15.95 -20.15
C GLU A 70 7.89 -14.96 -19.98
N SER A 71 6.66 -15.47 -20.09
CA SER A 71 5.42 -14.71 -19.89
C SER A 71 4.55 -15.32 -18.79
N GLY A 72 4.16 -14.52 -17.80
CA GLY A 72 3.30 -14.95 -16.69
C GLY A 72 4.08 -15.48 -15.48
N PHE A 73 3.38 -15.94 -14.44
CA PHE A 73 3.99 -16.33 -13.16
C PHE A 73 3.98 -17.83 -12.87
N VAL A 74 3.18 -18.58 -13.62
CA VAL A 74 2.88 -19.99 -13.40
C VAL A 74 3.43 -20.85 -14.53
N LYS A 75 3.69 -22.13 -14.27
CA LYS A 75 4.10 -23.07 -15.32
C LYS A 75 2.98 -23.28 -16.33
N GLU A 76 3.32 -23.36 -17.61
CA GLU A 76 2.37 -23.40 -18.74
C GLU A 76 1.33 -24.53 -18.63
N THR A 77 1.69 -25.67 -18.05
CA THR A 77 0.81 -26.83 -17.88
C THR A 77 -0.04 -26.80 -16.61
N SER A 78 0.14 -25.81 -15.75
CA SER A 78 -0.59 -25.71 -14.49
C SER A 78 -2.02 -25.24 -14.73
N THR A 79 -2.98 -25.92 -14.11
CA THR A 79 -4.38 -25.50 -14.09
C THR A 79 -4.84 -25.29 -12.66
N PHE A 80 -5.74 -24.33 -12.48
CA PHE A 80 -6.17 -23.87 -11.15
C PHE A 80 -7.70 -23.83 -11.07
N ILE A 81 -8.20 -23.97 -9.85
CA ILE A 81 -9.58 -23.66 -9.48
C ILE A 81 -9.52 -22.36 -8.69
N VAL A 82 -10.25 -21.35 -9.16
CA VAL A 82 -10.38 -20.07 -8.46
C VAL A 82 -11.80 -20.00 -7.92
N SER A 83 -11.93 -19.82 -6.62
CA SER A 83 -13.22 -19.65 -5.97
C SER A 83 -13.72 -18.20 -6.07
N ASP A 84 -15.00 -17.98 -5.79
CA ASP A 84 -15.65 -16.67 -5.97
C ASP A 84 -14.97 -15.56 -5.16
N ASP A 85 -14.46 -15.88 -3.97
CA ASP A 85 -13.69 -14.98 -3.11
C ASP A 85 -12.19 -14.88 -3.49
N LEU A 86 -11.85 -15.27 -4.73
CA LEU A 86 -10.51 -15.26 -5.36
C LEU A 86 -9.45 -16.13 -4.71
N TYR A 87 -9.82 -17.05 -3.82
CA TYR A 87 -8.86 -18.05 -3.35
C TYR A 87 -8.53 -19.05 -4.48
N VAL A 88 -7.24 -19.16 -4.79
CA VAL A 88 -6.66 -19.96 -5.88
C VAL A 88 -6.15 -21.30 -5.34
N MET A 89 -6.58 -22.39 -5.98
CA MET A 89 -6.23 -23.76 -5.60
C MET A 89 -5.72 -24.56 -6.80
N PRO A 90 -4.88 -25.58 -6.58
CA PRO A 90 -4.55 -26.54 -7.63
C PRO A 90 -5.77 -27.28 -8.17
N ASN A 91 -5.83 -27.48 -9.49
CA ASN A 91 -6.90 -28.25 -10.13
C ASN A 91 -6.65 -29.76 -10.04
N VAL A 92 -6.72 -30.31 -8.82
CA VAL A 92 -6.61 -31.75 -8.57
C VAL A 92 -7.96 -32.33 -8.14
N VAL A 93 -8.15 -33.64 -8.32
CA VAL A 93 -9.42 -34.32 -8.03
C VAL A 93 -9.85 -34.12 -6.57
N GLY A 94 -8.90 -34.21 -5.62
CA GLY A 94 -9.17 -33.98 -4.19
C GLY A 94 -9.80 -32.61 -3.94
N THR A 95 -9.21 -31.54 -4.49
CA THR A 95 -9.73 -30.18 -4.35
C THR A 95 -11.15 -30.03 -4.92
N LYS A 96 -11.47 -30.66 -6.05
CA LYS A 96 -12.84 -30.62 -6.60
C LYS A 96 -13.84 -31.27 -5.65
N LEU A 97 -13.50 -32.43 -5.10
CA LEU A 97 -14.36 -33.14 -4.15
C LEU A 97 -14.56 -32.33 -2.86
N ASP A 98 -13.48 -31.75 -2.33
CA ASP A 98 -13.54 -30.90 -1.13
C ASP A 98 -14.48 -29.69 -1.33
N ILE A 99 -14.43 -29.06 -2.51
CA ILE A 99 -15.31 -27.93 -2.85
C ILE A 99 -16.77 -28.38 -2.90
N LEU A 100 -17.07 -29.48 -3.60
CA LEU A 100 -18.43 -29.99 -3.72
C LEU A 100 -19.02 -30.35 -2.35
N GLN A 101 -18.23 -31.00 -1.49
CA GLN A 101 -18.62 -31.32 -0.12
C GLN A 101 -18.85 -30.07 0.73
N LYS A 102 -17.94 -29.10 0.69
CA LYS A 102 -18.08 -27.83 1.44
C LYS A 102 -19.30 -27.02 1.02
N GLN A 103 -19.68 -27.08 -0.25
CA GLN A 103 -20.86 -26.39 -0.78
C GLN A 103 -22.15 -27.20 -0.61
N GLY A 104 -22.08 -28.41 -0.04
CA GLY A 104 -23.24 -29.28 0.16
C GLY A 104 -23.85 -29.79 -1.14
N ILE A 105 -23.09 -29.79 -2.24
CA ILE A 105 -23.57 -30.22 -3.55
C ILE A 105 -23.45 -31.74 -3.64
N ASN A 106 -24.58 -32.42 -3.51
CA ASN A 106 -24.67 -33.88 -3.63
C ASN A 106 -25.11 -34.34 -5.02
N ASP A 107 -25.65 -33.42 -5.83
CA ASP A 107 -26.14 -33.67 -7.18
C ASP A 107 -25.35 -32.83 -8.18
N LEU A 108 -24.59 -33.50 -9.05
CA LEU A 108 -23.77 -32.85 -10.07
C LEU A 108 -24.60 -32.33 -11.25
N ASP A 109 -25.80 -32.87 -11.46
CA ASP A 109 -26.69 -32.45 -12.54
C ASP A 109 -27.29 -31.05 -12.27
N ALA A 110 -27.23 -30.59 -11.02
CA ALA A 110 -27.59 -29.23 -10.62
C ALA A 110 -26.52 -28.17 -10.96
N ILE A 111 -25.33 -28.58 -11.44
CA ILE A 111 -24.21 -27.66 -11.74
C ILE A 111 -24.21 -27.29 -13.22
N ASP A 112 -24.53 -26.03 -13.52
CA ASP A 112 -24.34 -25.48 -14.87
C ASP A 112 -22.89 -25.04 -15.10
N LYS A 113 -22.38 -25.25 -16.32
CA LYS A 113 -21.00 -24.91 -16.71
C LYS A 113 -21.01 -23.83 -17.78
N GLN A 114 -20.48 -22.66 -17.42
CA GLN A 114 -20.38 -21.52 -18.32
C GLN A 114 -18.92 -21.20 -18.64
N THR A 115 -18.63 -20.98 -19.91
CA THR A 115 -17.34 -20.45 -20.36
C THR A 115 -17.42 -18.93 -20.48
N VAL A 116 -16.51 -18.23 -19.80
CA VAL A 116 -16.42 -16.76 -19.81
C VAL A 116 -15.08 -16.34 -20.41
N THR A 117 -15.09 -15.42 -21.37
CA THR A 117 -13.86 -14.81 -21.91
C THR A 117 -13.56 -13.51 -21.17
N ILE A 118 -12.33 -13.37 -20.68
CA ILE A 118 -11.85 -12.18 -19.97
C ILE A 118 -10.91 -11.41 -20.89
N CYS A 119 -11.23 -10.16 -21.23
CA CYS A 119 -10.33 -9.24 -21.91
C CYS A 119 -9.81 -8.16 -20.93
N LYS A 120 -9.05 -7.19 -21.43
CA LYS A 120 -8.42 -6.14 -20.60
C LYS A 120 -9.45 -5.38 -19.76
N LYS A 121 -10.63 -5.09 -20.32
CA LYS A 121 -11.71 -4.39 -19.61
C LYS A 121 -12.27 -5.26 -18.48
N GLU A 122 -12.59 -6.52 -18.75
CA GLU A 122 -13.14 -7.45 -17.76
C GLU A 122 -12.14 -7.72 -16.64
N ALA A 123 -10.85 -7.84 -16.95
CA ALA A 123 -9.81 -7.98 -15.94
C ALA A 123 -9.76 -6.76 -14.99
N PHE A 124 -9.93 -5.55 -15.53
CA PHE A 124 -10.00 -4.33 -14.74
C PHE A 124 -11.27 -4.24 -13.89
N ASP A 125 -12.42 -4.65 -14.42
CA ASP A 125 -13.67 -4.68 -13.68
C ASP A 125 -13.65 -5.74 -12.55
N LEU A 126 -13.04 -6.91 -12.80
CA LEU A 126 -12.81 -7.92 -11.77
C LEU A 126 -11.85 -7.42 -10.68
N LEU A 127 -10.80 -6.66 -11.04
CA LEU A 127 -9.90 -6.02 -10.08
C LEU A 127 -10.63 -4.97 -9.22
N LYS A 128 -11.55 -4.18 -9.77
CA LYS A 128 -12.35 -3.27 -8.94
C LYS A 128 -13.22 -4.04 -7.97
N LEU A 129 -13.89 -5.09 -8.45
CA LEU A 129 -14.77 -5.92 -7.64
C LEU A 129 -14.02 -6.63 -6.52
N SER A 130 -12.79 -7.09 -6.76
CA SER A 130 -11.97 -7.76 -5.73
C SER A 130 -11.61 -6.86 -4.55
N LEU A 131 -11.64 -5.54 -4.73
CA LEU A 131 -11.37 -4.56 -3.68
C LEU A 131 -12.62 -4.20 -2.85
N VAL A 132 -13.82 -4.51 -3.33
CA VAL A 132 -15.08 -4.03 -2.71
C VAL A 132 -16.10 -5.12 -2.40
N SER A 133 -16.08 -6.22 -3.16
CA SER A 133 -17.02 -7.33 -3.02
C SER A 133 -16.39 -8.51 -2.28
N LYS A 134 -17.23 -9.26 -1.57
CA LYS A 134 -16.88 -10.57 -0.99
C LYS A 134 -17.05 -11.72 -2.00
N THR A 135 -17.75 -11.46 -3.11
CA THR A 135 -18.09 -12.42 -4.17
C THR A 135 -17.84 -11.81 -5.56
N PRO A 136 -16.60 -11.38 -5.86
CA PRO A 136 -16.28 -10.63 -7.06
C PRO A 136 -16.53 -11.39 -8.37
N MET A 137 -16.40 -12.71 -8.42
CA MET A 137 -16.65 -13.47 -9.66
C MET A 137 -18.15 -13.53 -9.96
N SER A 138 -18.98 -13.80 -8.96
CA SER A 138 -20.44 -13.78 -9.11
C SER A 138 -20.94 -12.40 -9.54
N ASP A 139 -20.47 -11.34 -8.88
CA ASP A 139 -20.88 -9.97 -9.22
C ASP A 139 -20.41 -9.55 -10.61
N PHE A 140 -19.22 -10.01 -11.02
CA PHE A 140 -18.68 -9.81 -12.36
C PHE A 140 -19.50 -10.53 -13.44
N ILE A 141 -19.78 -11.83 -13.24
CA ILE A 141 -20.49 -12.68 -14.21
C ILE A 141 -21.96 -12.27 -14.35
N PHE A 142 -22.63 -12.02 -13.22
CA PHE A 142 -24.07 -11.73 -13.18
C PHE A 142 -24.41 -10.24 -13.26
N LYS A 143 -23.40 -9.36 -13.43
CA LYS A 143 -23.55 -7.90 -13.65
C LYS A 143 -24.55 -7.24 -12.71
N LYS A 144 -24.47 -7.50 -11.40
CA LYS A 144 -25.30 -6.77 -10.43
C LYS A 144 -24.98 -5.27 -10.54
N GLU A 145 -26.01 -4.44 -10.73
CA GLU A 145 -25.86 -2.98 -10.78
C GLU A 145 -25.12 -2.51 -9.53
N GLN A 146 -23.97 -1.85 -9.74
CA GLN A 146 -23.04 -1.48 -8.68
C GLN A 146 -23.58 -0.28 -7.89
N HIS A 147 -24.46 -0.52 -6.94
CA HIS A 147 -24.73 0.44 -5.88
C HIS A 147 -23.50 0.51 -4.96
N PHE A 148 -22.57 1.43 -5.24
CA PHE A 148 -21.46 1.82 -4.36
C PHE A 148 -21.95 2.57 -3.11
N GLY A 149 -22.99 2.07 -2.45
CA GLY A 149 -23.59 2.64 -1.26
C GLY A 149 -23.53 1.62 -0.13
N ASN A 150 -22.67 1.89 0.85
CA ASN A 150 -22.47 1.14 2.10
C ASN A 150 -21.40 0.05 2.04
N LEU A 151 -20.14 0.49 1.95
CA LEU A 151 -19.02 -0.23 2.54
C LEU A 151 -19.36 -0.47 4.02
N GLU A 152 -19.59 -1.74 4.41
CA GLU A 152 -19.95 -2.11 5.77
C GLU A 152 -18.98 -1.47 6.77
N ARG A 153 -19.51 -0.74 7.77
CA ARG A 153 -18.73 -0.20 8.90
C ARG A 153 -18.11 -1.37 9.67
N ARG A 154 -16.87 -1.74 9.35
CA ARG A 154 -16.08 -2.64 10.19
C ARG A 154 -15.63 -1.93 11.46
N ASN A 155 -15.63 -2.66 12.56
CA ASN A 155 -15.49 -2.15 13.92
C ASN A 155 -14.15 -1.43 14.14
N ARG A 156 -14.16 -0.37 14.98
CA ARG A 156 -12.97 0.44 15.33
C ARG A 156 -11.82 -0.37 15.96
N PHE A 157 -12.09 -1.57 16.47
CA PHE A 157 -11.15 -2.37 17.26
C PHE A 157 -10.29 -3.36 16.44
N GLU A 158 -10.50 -3.49 15.12
CA GLU A 158 -9.86 -4.54 14.32
C GLU A 158 -8.59 -4.05 13.56
N PHE A 159 -8.21 -2.78 13.71
CA PHE A 159 -7.06 -2.16 13.05
C PHE A 159 -5.73 -2.31 13.82
N TRP A 160 -5.73 -3.09 14.90
CA TRP A 160 -4.53 -3.38 15.66
C TRP A 160 -3.61 -4.31 14.88
N ILE A 161 -2.33 -3.97 14.85
CA ILE A 161 -1.26 -4.81 14.30
C ILE A 161 -0.35 -5.09 15.50
N GLY A 162 -0.13 -6.37 15.80
CA GLY A 162 0.55 -6.80 17.03
C GLY A 162 1.92 -6.13 17.23
N GLU A 163 2.42 -6.17 18.47
CA GLU A 163 3.64 -5.47 18.88
C GLU A 163 4.88 -5.85 18.04
N GLU A 164 5.40 -4.91 17.24
CA GLU A 164 6.77 -4.95 16.74
C GLU A 164 7.68 -4.15 17.69
N LYS A 165 8.77 -4.78 18.16
CA LYS A 165 9.65 -4.30 19.24
C LYS A 165 10.98 -3.73 18.74
N GLU A 166 11.05 -3.24 17.51
CA GLU A 166 12.26 -2.57 17.03
C GLU A 166 12.17 -1.05 17.25
N PRO A 167 13.25 -0.41 17.75
CA PRO A 167 13.29 1.03 17.89
C PRO A 167 13.29 1.66 16.49
N CYS A 168 12.13 2.15 16.07
CA CYS A 168 11.94 2.79 14.78
C CYS A 168 11.89 4.31 14.94
N ASP A 169 12.25 5.04 13.89
CA ASP A 169 12.09 6.48 13.84
C ASP A 169 10.61 6.84 14.04
N GLU A 170 10.32 7.70 15.02
CA GLU A 170 8.97 8.19 15.29
C GLU A 170 8.82 9.61 14.75
N MET A 171 7.69 9.91 14.12
CA MET A 171 7.34 11.29 13.76
C MET A 171 6.28 11.84 14.70
N VAL A 172 6.43 13.11 15.08
CA VAL A 172 5.50 13.79 16.00
C VAL A 172 4.56 14.68 15.21
N VAL A 173 3.26 14.51 15.41
CA VAL A 173 2.22 15.26 14.69
C VAL A 173 1.20 15.88 15.64
N LYS A 174 0.56 16.97 15.23
CA LYS A 174 -0.55 17.59 15.98
C LYS A 174 -1.88 17.15 15.38
N VAL A 175 -2.67 16.43 16.15
CA VAL A 175 -4.00 15.96 15.77
C VAL A 175 -5.05 16.94 16.28
N VAL A 176 -5.93 17.40 15.40
CA VAL A 176 -7.13 18.15 15.76
C VAL A 176 -8.35 17.24 15.62
N ARG A 177 -9.06 17.02 16.73
CA ARG A 177 -10.21 16.12 16.80
C ARG A 177 -11.43 16.79 17.41
N ARG A 178 -12.58 16.20 17.16
CA ARG A 178 -13.86 16.55 17.77
C ARG A 178 -14.04 15.80 19.09
N LYS A 179 -14.35 16.49 20.18
CA LYS A 179 -14.53 15.88 21.51
C LYS A 179 -15.78 15.00 21.55
N SER A 180 -16.87 15.43 20.93
CA SER A 180 -18.17 14.77 21.06
C SER A 180 -18.23 13.35 20.51
N ASN A 181 -17.45 13.03 19.47
CA ASN A 181 -17.48 11.73 18.79
C ASN A 181 -16.08 11.13 18.52
N GLU A 182 -15.04 11.79 19.03
CA GLU A 182 -13.63 11.43 18.88
C GLU A 182 -13.11 11.38 17.44
N GLN A 183 -13.84 11.98 16.50
CA GLN A 183 -13.43 12.03 15.10
C GLN A 183 -12.22 12.95 14.91
N ILE A 184 -11.19 12.46 14.23
CA ILE A 184 -10.08 13.29 13.78
C ILE A 184 -10.55 14.11 12.58
N LEU A 185 -10.33 15.42 12.64
CA LEU A 185 -10.68 16.34 11.56
C LEU A 185 -9.49 16.47 10.61
N PHE A 186 -8.32 16.75 11.19
CA PHE A 186 -7.07 16.83 10.45
C PHE A 186 -5.86 16.69 11.37
N VAL A 187 -4.72 16.45 10.73
CA VAL A 187 -3.40 16.38 11.33
C VAL A 187 -2.54 17.49 10.73
N GLU A 188 -1.98 18.33 11.58
CA GLU A 188 -0.94 19.31 11.23
C GLU A 188 0.42 18.64 11.46
N ALA A 189 1.21 18.52 10.39
CA ALA A 189 2.49 17.83 10.41
C ALA A 189 3.51 18.42 9.41
N GLU A 190 4.77 18.07 9.60
CA GLU A 190 5.87 18.43 8.69
C GLU A 190 5.94 17.48 7.47
N GLU A 191 6.94 17.72 6.62
CA GLU A 191 7.19 16.99 5.37
C GLU A 191 7.17 15.47 5.54
N ASN A 192 7.80 14.93 6.59
CA ASN A 192 7.93 13.48 6.79
C ASN A 192 6.57 12.75 6.85
N PHE A 193 5.57 13.32 7.52
CA PHE A 193 4.24 12.70 7.60
C PHE A 193 3.47 12.85 6.28
N ALA A 194 3.60 14.00 5.61
CA ALA A 194 3.02 14.20 4.29
C ALA A 194 3.60 13.19 3.28
N ASP A 195 4.90 12.98 3.30
CA ASP A 195 5.59 12.01 2.47
C ASP A 195 5.18 10.57 2.78
N LEU A 196 5.04 10.21 4.06
CA LEU A 196 4.49 8.92 4.46
C LEU A 196 3.12 8.68 3.81
N VAL A 197 2.18 9.62 3.97
CA VAL A 197 0.82 9.48 3.42
C VAL A 197 0.85 9.42 1.88
N LEU A 198 1.66 10.25 1.22
CA LEU A 198 1.82 10.24 -0.23
C LEU A 198 2.49 8.95 -0.74
N SER A 199 3.36 8.31 0.07
CA SER A 199 4.03 7.07 -0.29
C SER A 199 3.08 5.89 -0.42
N PHE A 200 1.89 5.94 0.18
CA PHE A 200 0.88 4.88 0.08
C PHE A 200 0.50 4.60 -1.37
N LEU A 201 0.51 5.62 -2.23
CA LEU A 201 0.26 5.48 -3.67
C LEU A 201 1.31 4.63 -4.39
N THR A 202 2.51 4.52 -3.82
CA THR A 202 3.64 3.82 -4.44
C THR A 202 3.79 2.38 -3.97
N PHE A 203 3.04 1.98 -2.95
CA PHE A 203 3.18 0.64 -2.38
C PHE A 203 2.50 -0.40 -3.26
N PRO A 204 3.23 -1.47 -3.64
CA PRO A 204 2.59 -2.61 -4.29
C PRO A 204 1.64 -3.31 -3.30
N LEU A 205 0.43 -3.63 -3.73
CA LEU A 205 -0.61 -4.20 -2.86
C LEU A 205 -0.15 -5.50 -2.16
N GLY A 206 0.61 -6.36 -2.84
CA GLY A 206 1.20 -7.57 -2.21
C GLY A 206 2.16 -7.25 -1.07
N GLY A 207 2.89 -6.13 -1.15
CA GLY A 207 3.82 -5.68 -0.10
C GLY A 207 3.08 -5.12 1.09
N VAL A 208 1.96 -4.40 0.85
CA VAL A 208 1.04 -3.99 1.90
C VAL A 208 0.48 -5.20 2.64
N LEU A 209 0.00 -6.21 1.89
CA LEU A 209 -0.50 -7.47 2.46
C LEU A 209 0.56 -8.19 3.28
N HIS A 210 1.82 -8.21 2.83
CA HIS A 210 2.93 -8.76 3.61
C HIS A 210 3.12 -8.05 4.95
N MET A 211 3.20 -6.71 4.95
CA MET A 211 3.33 -5.93 6.19
C MET A 211 2.13 -6.14 7.12
N LEU A 212 0.93 -6.28 6.56
CA LEU A 212 -0.30 -6.57 7.31
C LEU A 212 -0.49 -8.06 7.62
N LYS A 213 0.51 -8.91 7.36
CA LYS A 213 0.49 -10.36 7.60
C LYS A 213 -0.70 -11.08 6.95
N GLY A 214 -1.14 -10.60 5.79
CA GLY A 214 -2.27 -11.12 5.02
C GLY A 214 -3.65 -10.67 5.52
N PHE A 215 -3.73 -9.69 6.42
CA PHE A 215 -4.98 -9.20 7.00
C PHE A 215 -5.23 -7.73 6.65
N SER A 216 -5.67 -7.46 5.42
CA SER A 216 -5.99 -6.10 4.94
C SER A 216 -7.46 -5.70 5.11
N PHE A 217 -8.35 -6.67 5.42
CA PHE A 217 -9.82 -6.56 5.37
C PHE A 217 -10.43 -6.52 3.98
N LEU A 218 -9.61 -6.50 2.92
CA LEU A 218 -10.03 -6.74 1.55
C LEU A 218 -10.10 -8.26 1.36
N SER A 219 -11.17 -8.90 1.85
CA SER A 219 -11.25 -10.36 2.01
C SER A 219 -10.78 -11.17 0.80
N CYS A 220 -11.11 -10.73 -0.41
CA CYS A 220 -10.71 -11.44 -1.62
C CYS A 220 -9.22 -11.28 -1.96
N ILE A 221 -8.64 -10.13 -1.67
CA ILE A 221 -7.20 -9.91 -1.82
C ILE A 221 -6.42 -10.66 -0.73
N ASP A 222 -6.93 -10.69 0.51
CA ASP A 222 -6.36 -11.48 1.61
C ASP A 222 -6.30 -12.97 1.22
N ASN A 223 -7.38 -13.49 0.65
CA ASN A 223 -7.45 -14.86 0.12
C ASN A 223 -6.47 -15.11 -1.03
N LEU A 224 -6.40 -14.21 -2.01
CA LEU A 224 -5.47 -14.33 -3.13
C LEU A 224 -4.01 -14.34 -2.65
N TYR A 225 -3.67 -13.48 -1.70
CA TYR A 225 -2.35 -13.45 -1.06
C TYR A 225 -2.06 -14.75 -0.31
N LYS A 226 -3.03 -15.26 0.46
CA LYS A 226 -2.93 -16.53 1.17
C LYS A 226 -2.69 -17.70 0.21
N SER A 227 -3.38 -17.74 -0.94
CA SER A 227 -3.13 -18.74 -1.98
C SER A 227 -1.69 -18.71 -2.47
N MET A 228 -1.12 -17.52 -2.70
CA MET A 228 0.28 -17.40 -3.11
C MET A 228 1.25 -17.94 -2.06
N LEU A 229 0.97 -17.78 -0.77
CA LEU A 229 1.78 -18.35 0.31
C LEU A 229 1.72 -19.88 0.32
N GLU A 230 0.54 -20.45 0.13
CA GLU A 230 0.27 -21.90 0.23
C GLU A 230 0.63 -22.69 -1.03
N LEU A 231 0.64 -22.04 -2.22
CA LEU A 231 0.99 -22.69 -3.47
C LEU A 231 2.45 -23.17 -3.48
N SER A 232 2.64 -24.43 -3.90
CA SER A 232 3.96 -25.02 -4.04
C SER A 232 4.74 -24.38 -5.21
N PRO A 233 5.89 -23.74 -4.94
CA PRO A 233 6.68 -23.07 -5.96
C PRO A 233 7.21 -24.06 -7.01
N ASP A 234 7.78 -25.19 -6.57
CA ASP A 234 8.33 -26.22 -7.45
C ASP A 234 7.30 -26.86 -8.40
N ARG A 235 6.02 -26.86 -8.03
CA ARG A 235 4.98 -27.49 -8.84
C ARG A 235 4.28 -26.50 -9.76
N TYR A 236 3.98 -25.30 -9.28
CA TYR A 236 3.03 -24.41 -9.95
C TYR A 236 3.63 -23.11 -10.45
N LEU A 237 4.72 -22.63 -9.85
CA LEU A 237 5.34 -21.34 -10.18
C LEU A 237 6.59 -21.55 -11.03
N LEU A 238 7.00 -20.51 -11.75
CA LEU A 238 8.21 -20.56 -12.58
C LEU A 238 9.48 -20.69 -11.74
N SER A 239 9.55 -20.02 -10.59
CA SER A 239 10.64 -20.12 -9.63
C SER A 239 10.25 -19.65 -8.23
N GLU A 240 11.05 -20.00 -7.22
CA GLU A 240 10.95 -19.43 -5.87
C GLU A 240 11.10 -17.90 -5.89
N GLU A 241 12.01 -17.38 -6.72
CA GLU A 241 12.26 -15.95 -6.84
C GLU A 241 11.00 -15.19 -7.31
N VAL A 242 10.21 -15.77 -8.22
CA VAL A 242 8.94 -15.19 -8.65
C VAL A 242 7.93 -15.19 -7.50
N LYS A 243 7.89 -16.25 -6.69
CA LYS A 243 7.02 -16.32 -5.49
C LYS A 243 7.37 -15.22 -4.50
N ASP A 244 8.65 -15.05 -4.20
CA ASP A 244 9.14 -14.00 -3.30
C ASP A 244 8.78 -12.61 -3.83
N LYS A 245 8.97 -12.38 -5.14
CA LYS A 245 8.64 -11.12 -5.80
C LYS A 245 7.15 -10.79 -5.78
N LEU A 246 6.26 -11.80 -5.76
CA LEU A 246 4.81 -11.61 -5.69
C LEU A 246 4.28 -11.48 -4.25
N THR A 247 4.89 -12.18 -3.30
CA THR A 247 4.48 -12.19 -1.89
C THR A 247 5.11 -11.06 -1.09
N GLN A 248 6.28 -10.56 -1.50
CA GLN A 248 6.97 -9.46 -0.84
C GLN A 248 7.50 -8.45 -1.87
N PRO A 249 6.63 -7.90 -2.74
CA PRO A 249 7.06 -6.96 -3.75
C PRO A 249 7.61 -5.69 -3.08
N THR A 250 8.70 -5.20 -3.64
CA THR A 250 9.37 -3.99 -3.16
C THR A 250 8.84 -2.79 -3.93
N CYS A 251 8.90 -1.60 -3.31
CA CYS A 251 8.68 -0.36 -4.03
C CYS A 251 9.75 -0.20 -5.10
N ALA A 252 9.40 0.38 -6.26
CA ALA A 252 10.44 0.74 -7.21
C ALA A 252 11.37 1.78 -6.57
N SER A 253 12.68 1.61 -6.75
CA SER A 253 13.73 2.37 -6.05
C SER A 253 13.57 3.89 -6.13
N GLN A 254 13.03 4.41 -7.23
CA GLN A 254 12.70 5.83 -7.41
C GLN A 254 11.64 6.39 -6.43
N PHE A 255 10.91 5.52 -5.72
CA PHE A 255 9.88 5.88 -4.75
C PHE A 255 10.30 5.68 -3.30
N GLU A 256 11.47 5.07 -3.04
CA GLU A 256 11.98 4.83 -1.68
C GLU A 256 12.15 6.16 -0.92
N LEU A 257 11.60 6.25 0.30
CA LEU A 257 11.78 7.41 1.18
C LEU A 257 12.98 7.19 2.10
N ASN A 258 13.78 8.23 2.35
CA ASN A 258 14.92 8.13 3.26
C ASN A 258 14.50 7.92 4.73
N ASN A 259 13.31 8.40 5.12
CA ASN A 259 12.76 8.32 6.47
C ASN A 259 11.52 7.42 6.51
N GLN A 260 11.53 6.31 5.75
CA GLN A 260 10.37 5.42 5.70
C GLN A 260 10.23 4.65 7.02
N ILE A 261 9.17 4.95 7.78
CA ILE A 261 8.88 4.23 9.03
C ILE A 261 8.23 2.86 8.78
N LEU A 262 7.66 2.64 7.60
CA LEU A 262 6.99 1.37 7.29
C LEU A 262 8.01 0.32 6.85
N PRO A 263 7.91 -0.94 7.33
CA PRO A 263 8.89 -2.00 7.09
C PRO A 263 8.76 -2.60 5.68
N MET A 264 8.78 -1.75 4.66
CA MET A 264 8.87 -2.18 3.28
C MET A 264 10.26 -2.78 3.06
N ARG A 265 10.30 -3.98 2.47
CA ARG A 265 11.56 -4.60 2.06
C ARG A 265 12.27 -3.64 1.10
N ASP A 266 13.50 -3.26 1.47
CA ASP A 266 14.41 -2.53 0.59
C ASP A 266 14.44 -3.28 -0.75
N SER A 267 14.30 -2.55 -1.86
CA SER A 267 14.33 -3.15 -3.19
C SER A 267 15.55 -4.03 -3.40
N GLY A 268 16.61 -3.83 -2.58
CA GLY A 268 17.74 -4.74 -2.53
C GLY A 268 18.46 -4.79 -3.87
N TYR A 269 18.15 -3.85 -4.77
CA TYR A 269 18.81 -3.59 -6.04
C TYR A 269 20.20 -3.00 -5.78
N LYS A 270 20.97 -3.63 -4.88
CA LYS A 270 22.38 -3.88 -5.11
C LYS A 270 22.42 -4.93 -6.21
N ASP A 271 22.25 -4.50 -7.46
CA ASP A 271 22.70 -5.30 -8.60
C ASP A 271 24.19 -5.54 -8.35
N ARG A 272 24.53 -6.68 -7.75
CA ARG A 272 25.90 -7.03 -7.37
C ARG A 272 26.81 -7.11 -8.60
N ASN A 273 26.23 -7.03 -9.81
CA ASN A 273 26.95 -7.07 -11.08
C ASN A 273 26.84 -5.82 -11.96
N LYS A 274 26.08 -4.77 -11.61
CA LYS A 274 26.16 -3.48 -12.33
C LYS A 274 26.00 -2.30 -11.36
N GLY A 275 27.09 -1.56 -11.16
CA GLY A 275 27.10 -0.36 -10.33
C GLY A 275 26.22 0.74 -10.92
N HIS A 276 24.89 0.68 -10.71
CA HIS A 276 23.93 1.70 -11.12
C HIS A 276 23.17 2.24 -9.89
N LYS A 277 23.14 3.56 -9.72
CA LYS A 277 22.34 4.25 -8.70
C LYS A 277 21.20 4.97 -9.42
N PHE A 278 19.97 4.62 -9.06
CA PHE A 278 18.81 5.37 -9.53
C PHE A 278 18.87 6.79 -8.98
N VAL A 279 18.91 7.76 -9.88
CA VAL A 279 18.77 9.16 -9.53
C VAL A 279 17.29 9.45 -9.39
N ASP A 280 16.96 9.80 -8.17
CA ASP A 280 15.63 10.19 -7.78
C ASP A 280 15.18 11.42 -8.59
N PRO A 281 14.00 11.42 -9.23
CA PRO A 281 13.39 12.64 -9.74
C PRO A 281 12.87 13.57 -8.62
N LYS A 282 12.89 13.13 -7.34
CA LYS A 282 12.68 14.00 -6.18
C LYS A 282 13.83 15.01 -6.03
N SER A 283 13.56 16.09 -5.32
CA SER A 283 14.56 17.14 -5.09
C SER A 283 15.80 16.55 -4.38
N PRO A 284 17.03 16.80 -4.86
CA PRO A 284 18.25 16.35 -4.19
C PRO A 284 18.43 16.95 -2.78
N ILE A 285 17.57 17.92 -2.41
CA ILE A 285 17.63 18.68 -1.15
C ILE A 285 16.75 18.07 -0.06
N SER A 286 15.59 17.45 -0.37
CA SER A 286 14.61 17.05 0.65
C SER A 286 14.47 15.55 0.91
N GLY A 287 15.03 14.67 0.07
CA GLY A 287 14.95 13.21 0.30
C GLY A 287 13.51 12.63 0.29
N GLY A 288 12.53 13.46 -0.09
CA GLY A 288 11.10 13.24 0.02
C GLY A 288 10.33 13.82 -1.18
N TYR A 289 9.01 13.73 -1.23
CA TYR A 289 8.21 14.19 -2.37
C TYR A 289 7.91 15.70 -2.31
N THR A 290 8.03 16.31 -1.13
CA THR A 290 7.78 17.74 -0.90
C THR A 290 9.03 18.60 -1.14
N LYS A 291 8.82 19.88 -1.46
CA LYS A 291 9.91 20.85 -1.69
C LYS A 291 10.02 21.84 -0.54
N GLY A 292 11.09 21.70 0.26
CA GLY A 292 11.49 22.65 1.28
C GLY A 292 10.62 22.57 2.54
N PRO A 293 11.07 23.20 3.66
CA PRO A 293 10.41 23.12 4.96
C PRO A 293 8.99 23.66 4.87
N LEU A 294 8.03 22.75 4.84
CA LEU A 294 6.61 23.04 4.73
C LEU A 294 5.84 22.27 5.80
N THR A 295 4.88 22.96 6.41
CA THR A 295 3.85 22.34 7.24
C THR A 295 2.65 22.01 6.37
N PHE A 296 2.08 20.83 6.60
CA PHE A 296 0.93 20.31 5.89
C PHE A 296 -0.23 20.08 6.84
N VAL A 297 -1.43 20.12 6.27
CA VAL A 297 -2.66 19.66 6.89
C VAL A 297 -3.14 18.44 6.12
N VAL A 298 -3.24 17.31 6.81
CA VAL A 298 -3.78 16.06 6.28
C VAL A 298 -5.15 15.82 6.91
N ILE A 299 -6.22 15.84 6.12
CA ILE A 299 -7.58 15.62 6.63
C ILE A 299 -7.89 14.11 6.77
N ASP A 300 -8.99 13.78 7.46
CA ASP A 300 -9.35 12.40 7.87
C ASP A 300 -9.31 11.33 6.74
N ASN A 301 -9.64 11.73 5.50
CA ASN A 301 -9.60 10.90 4.31
C ASN A 301 -8.27 10.98 3.55
N LEU A 302 -7.18 11.39 4.22
CA LEU A 302 -5.80 11.47 3.72
C LEU A 302 -5.53 12.48 2.61
N VAL A 303 -6.42 13.45 2.37
CA VAL A 303 -6.09 14.55 1.45
C VAL A 303 -5.05 15.45 2.11
N VAL A 304 -3.88 15.54 1.48
CA VAL A 304 -2.74 16.35 1.92
C VAL A 304 -2.81 17.76 1.32
N ASN A 305 -2.77 18.79 2.16
CA ASN A 305 -2.80 20.20 1.75
C ASN A 305 -1.63 20.96 2.38
N PRO A 306 -0.93 21.86 1.66
CA PRO A 306 -0.05 22.82 2.30
C PRO A 306 -0.83 23.68 3.29
N ILE A 307 -0.27 23.96 4.47
CA ILE A 307 -0.95 24.78 5.49
C ILE A 307 -1.29 26.17 4.95
N SER A 308 -0.45 26.71 4.06
CA SER A 308 -0.62 28.02 3.44
C SER A 308 -1.85 28.15 2.55
N SER A 309 -2.36 27.04 2.00
CA SER A 309 -3.55 27.02 1.15
C SER A 309 -4.77 26.41 1.84
N PHE A 310 -4.65 25.95 3.09
CA PHE A 310 -5.74 25.31 3.81
C PHE A 310 -6.47 26.32 4.73
N ASN A 311 -7.72 26.64 4.39
CA ASN A 311 -8.56 27.47 5.25
C ASN A 311 -9.26 26.61 6.31
N VAL A 312 -8.66 26.53 7.50
CA VAL A 312 -9.17 25.77 8.66
C VAL A 312 -10.59 26.21 9.04
N ILE A 313 -10.89 27.51 9.00
CA ILE A 313 -12.19 28.04 9.44
C ILE A 313 -13.30 27.55 8.50
N THR A 314 -13.13 27.73 7.20
CA THR A 314 -14.10 27.27 6.19
C THR A 314 -14.28 25.75 6.23
N TYR A 315 -13.21 25.01 6.49
CA TYR A 315 -13.29 23.55 6.67
C TYR A 315 -14.13 23.17 7.88
N LEU A 316 -13.93 23.81 9.04
CA LEU A 316 -14.70 23.57 10.27
C LEU A 316 -16.19 23.93 10.11
N GLU A 317 -16.49 25.04 9.41
CA GLU A 317 -17.85 25.44 9.07
C GLU A 317 -18.55 24.39 8.21
N ARG A 318 -17.88 23.89 7.17
CA ARG A 318 -18.39 22.82 6.31
C ARG A 318 -18.68 21.53 7.09
N MET A 319 -17.81 21.20 8.05
CA MET A 319 -17.98 20.04 8.92
C MET A 319 -19.00 20.26 10.05
N LYS A 320 -19.53 21.49 10.20
CA LYS A 320 -20.46 21.88 11.26
C LYS A 320 -19.92 21.58 12.66
N VAL A 321 -18.63 21.85 12.89
CA VAL A 321 -17.96 21.60 14.18
C VAL A 321 -17.85 22.90 14.98
N PRO A 322 -18.47 22.99 16.17
CA PRO A 322 -18.28 24.12 17.07
C PRO A 322 -16.83 24.22 17.56
N LEU A 323 -16.29 25.45 17.68
CA LEU A 323 -14.91 25.65 18.13
C LEU A 323 -14.63 25.13 19.55
N ASN A 324 -15.62 25.14 20.44
CA ASN A 324 -15.49 24.61 21.80
C ASN A 324 -15.43 23.06 21.85
N ASP A 325 -15.88 22.40 20.79
CA ASP A 325 -15.85 20.94 20.60
C ASP A 325 -14.52 20.44 20.01
N LEU A 326 -13.54 21.34 19.80
CA LEU A 326 -12.21 20.97 19.31
C LEU A 326 -11.26 20.59 20.45
N ASP A 327 -10.53 19.50 20.25
CA ASP A 327 -9.43 19.02 21.07
C ASP A 327 -8.16 18.92 20.21
N LYS A 328 -7.01 19.28 20.80
CA LYS A 328 -5.71 19.23 20.14
C LYS A 328 -4.80 18.29 20.91
N ARG A 329 -4.22 17.32 20.23
CA ARG A 329 -3.31 16.33 20.82
C ARG A 329 -2.03 16.24 20.03
N VAL A 330 -0.94 15.95 20.73
CA VAL A 330 0.35 15.63 20.10
C VAL A 330 0.48 14.12 20.11
N VAL A 331 0.61 13.52 18.93
CA VAL A 331 0.68 12.06 18.76
C VAL A 331 2.01 11.70 18.10
N LYS A 332 2.63 10.62 18.60
CA LYS A 332 3.79 10.00 17.98
C LYS A 332 3.30 8.92 17.03
N ILE A 333 3.84 8.92 15.82
CA ILE A 333 3.51 7.98 14.76
C ILE A 333 4.76 7.12 14.53
N GLY A 334 4.68 5.86 14.93
CA GLY A 334 5.67 4.83 14.60
C GLY A 334 5.10 3.84 13.59
N VAL A 335 5.78 2.70 13.44
CA VAL A 335 5.42 1.60 12.52
C VAL A 335 3.94 1.20 12.68
N ASN A 336 3.50 0.98 13.92
CA ASN A 336 2.16 0.49 14.21
C ASN A 336 1.08 1.50 13.81
N GLU A 337 1.25 2.77 14.16
CA GLU A 337 0.36 3.85 13.74
C GLU A 337 0.33 3.98 12.21
N GLY A 338 1.50 3.98 11.57
CA GLY A 338 1.62 4.09 10.12
C GLY A 338 0.90 2.94 9.40
N LEU A 339 1.12 1.70 9.83
CA LEU A 339 0.44 0.53 9.26
C LEU A 339 -1.06 0.55 9.55
N SER A 340 -1.48 1.04 10.71
CA SER A 340 -2.90 1.17 11.05
C SER A 340 -3.61 2.22 10.18
N ILE A 341 -2.98 3.38 9.92
CA ILE A 341 -3.48 4.37 8.97
C ILE A 341 -3.54 3.78 7.56
N LEU A 342 -2.49 3.09 7.11
CA LEU A 342 -2.46 2.44 5.79
C LEU A 342 -3.60 1.44 5.64
N LYS A 343 -3.79 0.55 6.63
CA LYS A 343 -4.88 -0.42 6.66
C LYS A 343 -6.26 0.24 6.66
N ALA A 344 -6.44 1.30 7.44
CA ALA A 344 -7.68 2.07 7.47
C ALA A 344 -7.96 2.80 6.15
N SER A 345 -6.92 3.20 5.42
CA SER A 345 -7.05 3.87 4.11
C SER A 345 -7.57 2.95 3.00
N LEU A 346 -7.32 1.65 3.10
CA LEU A 346 -7.82 0.65 2.15
C LEU A 346 -9.32 0.38 2.30
N THR A 347 -9.88 0.68 3.47
CA THR A 347 -11.18 0.15 3.90
C THR A 347 -12.16 1.22 4.36
N THR A 348 -11.72 2.48 4.55
CA THR A 348 -12.58 3.55 5.07
C THR A 348 -12.15 4.93 4.57
N ASN A 349 -13.10 5.87 4.52
CA ASN A 349 -12.81 7.29 4.27
C ASN A 349 -12.44 8.07 5.54
N SER A 350 -12.34 7.40 6.70
CA SER A 350 -11.95 7.99 7.98
C SER A 350 -10.65 7.35 8.46
N ALA A 351 -9.66 7.38 7.59
CA ALA A 351 -8.42 6.63 7.75
C ALA A 351 -7.63 7.09 8.98
N LEU A 352 -7.56 8.40 9.24
CA LEU A 352 -6.88 8.92 10.43
C LEU A 352 -7.65 8.56 11.69
N THR A 353 -8.97 8.81 11.71
CA THR A 353 -9.82 8.49 12.88
C THR A 353 -9.74 7.01 13.24
N ASN A 354 -9.82 6.11 12.26
CA ASN A 354 -9.77 4.67 12.51
C ASN A 354 -8.34 4.21 12.83
N GLY A 355 -7.34 4.64 12.05
CA GLY A 355 -5.94 4.23 12.20
C GLY A 355 -5.26 4.76 13.47
N LEU A 356 -5.69 5.90 14.01
CA LEU A 356 -5.12 6.49 15.23
C LEU A 356 -6.00 6.36 16.47
N SER A 357 -7.16 5.70 16.34
CA SER A 357 -8.11 5.55 17.46
C SER A 357 -7.45 4.93 18.70
N VAL A 358 -6.70 3.85 18.52
CA VAL A 358 -6.08 3.12 19.63
C VAL A 358 -4.92 3.89 20.25
N SER A 359 -4.01 4.45 19.45
CA SER A 359 -2.86 5.22 19.96
C SER A 359 -3.29 6.44 20.75
N ILE A 360 -4.39 7.10 20.36
CA ILE A 360 -4.96 8.24 21.10
C ILE A 360 -5.59 7.80 22.43
N ILE A 361 -6.24 6.62 22.46
CA ILE A 361 -6.81 6.04 23.69
C ILE A 361 -5.69 5.63 24.65
N ASP A 362 -4.66 4.96 24.17
CA ASP A 362 -3.55 4.48 25.01
C ASP A 362 -2.77 5.65 25.62
N GLN A 363 -2.50 6.71 24.85
CA GLN A 363 -1.89 7.94 25.38
C GLN A 363 -2.76 8.58 26.47
N PHE A 364 -4.08 8.64 26.26
CA PHE A 364 -5.00 9.17 27.28
C PHE A 364 -4.97 8.35 28.59
N LEU A 365 -4.96 7.02 28.48
CA LEU A 365 -4.87 6.14 29.65
C LEU A 365 -3.52 6.30 30.38
N GLN A 366 -2.42 6.49 29.64
CA GLN A 366 -1.10 6.76 30.22
C GLN A 366 -1.03 8.12 30.94
N GLU A 367 -1.62 9.18 30.36
CA GLU A 367 -1.70 10.51 30.99
C GLU A 367 -2.50 10.46 32.30
N GLN A 368 -3.65 9.78 32.31
CA GLN A 368 -4.47 9.60 33.52
C GLN A 368 -3.72 8.84 34.62
N ARG A 369 -3.00 7.76 34.25
CA ARG A 369 -2.14 7.02 35.19
C ARG A 369 -1.03 7.90 35.76
N SER A 370 -0.35 8.66 34.92
CA SER A 370 0.75 9.55 35.34
C SER A 370 0.27 10.67 36.28
N GLN A 371 -0.88 11.27 35.99
CA GLN A 371 -1.50 12.27 36.87
C GLN A 371 -1.96 11.68 38.21
N SER A 372 -2.45 10.44 38.22
CA SER A 372 -2.84 9.74 39.46
C SER A 372 -1.65 9.40 40.35
N ILE A 373 -0.50 9.06 39.77
CA ILE A 373 0.76 8.78 40.47
C ILE A 373 1.32 10.07 41.07
N HIS A 374 1.32 11.18 40.31
CA HIS A 374 1.74 12.48 40.83
C HIS A 374 0.84 13.02 41.96
N LYS A 375 -0.48 12.79 41.90
CA LYS A 375 -1.40 13.13 43.01
C LYS A 375 -1.10 12.31 44.26
N ARG A 376 -0.84 11.00 44.14
CA ARG A 376 -0.47 10.12 45.26
C ARG A 376 0.87 10.50 45.89
N ALA A 377 1.87 10.90 45.08
CA ALA A 377 3.16 11.36 45.59
C ALA A 377 3.07 12.68 46.39
N LYS A 378 2.14 13.58 46.02
CA LYS A 378 1.88 14.83 46.75
C LYS A 378 1.10 14.65 48.06
N LEU A 379 0.34 13.56 48.19
CA LEU A 379 -0.43 13.24 49.41
C LEU A 379 0.37 12.42 50.44
N GLY A 380 1.53 11.87 50.06
CA GLY A 380 2.44 11.14 50.97
C GLY A 380 3.59 11.98 51.52
N THR A 381 3.59 13.30 51.30
CA THR A 381 4.62 14.25 51.77
C THR A 381 4.09 15.31 52.74
N THR A 382 2.88 15.12 53.24
CA THR A 382 2.29 15.80 54.41
C THR A 382 2.08 14.78 55.50
#